data_AF-A0A2W6CY63-F1
#
_entry.id   AF-A0A2W6CY63-F1
#
_cell.length_a   1.000
_cell.length_b   1.000
_cell.length_c   1.000
_cell.angle_alpha   90.00
_cell.angle_beta   90.00
_cell.angle_gamma   90.00
#
_symmetry.space_group_name_H-M   'P 1'
#
loop_
_entity.id
_entity.type
_entity.pdbx_description
1 polymer ?
#
loop_
_entity_poly.entity_id
_entity_poly.type
_entity_poly.pdbx_seq_one_letter_code
_entity_poly.pdbx_strand_id
1 'polypeptide(L)'
;MAQQFSAQFEQMQSAASHVAEVNQSVQGQLSGLRNQLAPLAGAWKGQAATAFNLLMERWDTDASNLNEALNSIGEQIRGSGTTYAQADENENQTYSRISQALGN
;
A
#
# COMPACT_ATOMS: atom_id res chain seq x y z
N MET A 1 -4.94 12.88 -24.97
CA MET A 1 -4.26 13.20 -23.70
C MET A 1 -5.05 12.67 -22.50
N ALA A 2 -6.29 13.11 -22.25
CA ALA A 2 -7.11 12.62 -21.12
C ALA A 2 -7.27 11.08 -21.00
N GLN A 3 -7.49 10.36 -22.13
CA GLN A 3 -7.62 8.89 -22.15
C GLN A 3 -6.33 8.13 -21.78
N GLN A 4 -5.16 8.73 -21.99
CA GLN A 4 -3.88 8.10 -21.67
C GLN A 4 -3.58 8.25 -20.16
N PHE A 5 -4.07 9.32 -19.54
CA PHE A 5 -3.93 9.58 -18.11
C PHE A 5 -4.92 8.75 -17.27
N SER A 6 -6.16 8.56 -17.72
CA SER A 6 -7.11 7.68 -17.04
C SER A 6 -6.64 6.22 -17.00
N ALA A 7 -6.04 5.73 -18.09
CA ALA A 7 -5.45 4.40 -18.15
C ALA A 7 -4.27 4.23 -17.18
N GLN A 8 -3.45 5.29 -17.01
CA GLN A 8 -2.34 5.30 -16.06
C GLN A 8 -2.83 5.29 -14.61
N PHE A 9 -3.94 5.99 -14.33
CA PHE A 9 -4.57 5.98 -13.01
C PHE A 9 -5.14 4.60 -12.65
N GLU A 10 -5.87 3.94 -13.57
CA GLU A 10 -6.34 2.57 -13.37
C GLU A 10 -5.19 1.58 -13.13
N GLN A 11 -4.10 1.69 -13.89
CA GLN A 11 -2.91 0.86 -13.67
C GLN A 11 -2.28 1.08 -12.30
N MET A 12 -2.21 2.34 -11.85
CA MET A 12 -1.67 2.69 -10.54
C MET A 12 -2.56 2.14 -9.41
N GLN A 13 -3.87 2.23 -9.55
CA GLN A 13 -4.83 1.69 -8.58
C GLN A 13 -4.83 0.15 -8.56
N SER A 14 -4.69 -0.50 -9.72
CA SER A 14 -4.53 -1.95 -9.82
C SER A 14 -3.21 -2.41 -9.18
N ALA A 15 -2.11 -1.69 -9.40
CA ALA A 15 -0.84 -1.96 -8.73
C ALA A 15 -0.97 -1.81 -7.21
N ALA A 16 -1.68 -0.79 -6.72
CA ALA A 16 -1.98 -0.62 -5.29
C ALA A 16 -2.68 -1.83 -4.69
N SER A 17 -3.74 -2.29 -5.35
CA SER A 17 -4.54 -3.43 -4.90
C SER A 17 -3.72 -4.71 -4.91
N HIS A 18 -2.93 -4.94 -5.95
CA HIS A 18 -2.04 -6.10 -6.02
C HIS A 18 -0.99 -6.09 -4.90
N VAL A 19 -0.42 -4.92 -4.64
CA VAL A 19 0.55 -4.69 -3.57
C VAL A 19 -0.09 -4.96 -2.19
N ALA A 20 -1.35 -4.57 -1.98
CA ALA A 20 -2.11 -4.90 -0.77
C ALA A 20 -2.44 -6.40 -0.63
N GLU A 21 -2.78 -7.08 -1.73
CA GLU A 21 -3.00 -8.54 -1.75
C GLU A 21 -1.73 -9.31 -1.40
N VAL A 22 -0.60 -8.94 -2.01
CA VAL A 22 0.70 -9.54 -1.73
C VAL A 22 1.05 -9.36 -0.25
N ASN A 23 0.77 -8.20 0.34
CA ASN A 23 0.96 -7.97 1.77
C ASN A 23 0.14 -8.92 2.63
N GLN A 24 -1.16 -9.07 2.35
CA GLN A 24 -2.02 -9.99 3.09
C GLN A 24 -1.52 -11.43 2.98
N SER A 25 -1.09 -11.83 1.78
CA SER A 25 -0.49 -13.14 1.54
C SER A 25 0.78 -13.35 2.36
N VAL A 26 1.69 -12.37 2.34
CA VAL A 26 2.91 -12.37 3.15
C VAL A 26 2.55 -12.49 4.63
N GLN A 27 1.69 -11.63 5.17
CA GLN A 27 1.26 -11.69 6.58
C GLN A 27 0.61 -13.03 6.97
N GLY A 28 -0.16 -13.63 6.07
CA GLY A 28 -0.74 -14.95 6.26
C GLY A 28 0.33 -16.04 6.36
N GLN A 29 1.32 -16.01 5.46
CA GLN A 29 2.48 -16.89 5.53
C GLN A 29 3.28 -16.63 6.80
N LEU A 30 3.45 -15.35 7.20
CA LEU A 30 4.21 -15.00 8.38
C LEU A 30 3.56 -15.58 9.65
N SER A 31 2.25 -15.40 9.77
CA SER A 31 1.43 -15.91 10.87
C SER A 31 1.40 -17.43 10.90
N GLY A 32 1.34 -18.06 9.71
CA GLY A 32 1.41 -19.51 9.56
C GLY A 32 2.74 -20.07 10.08
N LEU A 33 3.85 -19.45 9.68
CA LEU A 33 5.19 -19.84 10.14
C LEU A 33 5.33 -19.67 11.65
N ARG A 34 4.87 -18.54 12.21
CA ARG A 34 4.87 -18.27 13.65
C ARG A 34 4.06 -19.31 14.44
N ASN A 35 2.89 -19.71 13.93
CA ASN A 35 2.07 -20.76 14.56
C ASN A 35 2.74 -22.14 14.53
N GLN A 36 3.47 -22.46 13.46
CA GLN A 36 4.27 -23.70 13.39
C GLN A 36 5.48 -23.67 14.31
N LEU A 37 6.06 -22.49 14.54
CA LEU A 37 7.25 -22.29 15.36
C LEU A 37 6.94 -22.15 16.86
N ALA A 38 5.74 -21.71 17.25
CA ALA A 38 5.35 -21.54 18.65
C ALA A 38 5.52 -22.81 19.53
N PRO A 39 5.21 -24.03 19.06
CA PRO A 39 5.47 -25.26 19.81
C PRO A 39 6.96 -25.60 19.89
N LEU A 40 7.74 -25.27 18.85
CA LEU A 40 9.18 -25.52 18.79
C LEU A 40 9.97 -24.58 19.71
N ALA A 41 9.47 -23.36 19.94
CA ALA A 41 10.05 -22.42 20.90
C ALA A 41 10.12 -22.98 22.32
N GLY A 42 9.15 -23.81 22.73
CA GLY A 42 9.19 -24.51 24.02
C GLY A 42 10.16 -25.70 24.05
N ALA A 43 10.49 -26.27 22.89
CA ALA A 43 11.39 -27.41 22.75
C ALA A 43 12.87 -26.98 22.62
N TRP A 44 13.14 -25.81 22.05
CA TRP A 44 14.50 -25.29 21.90
C TRP A 44 14.99 -24.65 23.20
N LYS A 45 16.01 -25.24 23.83
CA LYS A 45 16.68 -24.70 25.02
C LYS A 45 18.08 -24.20 24.69
N GLY A 46 18.55 -23.19 25.42
CA GLY A 46 19.92 -22.64 25.27
C GLY A 46 20.08 -21.76 24.03
N GLN A 47 21.20 -21.89 23.31
CA GLN A 47 21.56 -21.04 22.17
C GLN A 47 20.53 -21.03 21.03
N ALA A 48 19.80 -22.13 20.83
CA ALA A 48 18.74 -22.21 19.81
C ALA A 48 17.55 -21.29 20.14
N ALA A 49 17.21 -21.10 21.41
CA ALA A 49 16.16 -20.17 21.84
C ALA A 49 16.55 -18.72 21.58
N THR A 50 17.82 -18.36 21.84
CA THR A 50 18.33 -17.01 21.56
C THR A 50 18.31 -16.69 20.07
N ALA A 51 18.76 -17.63 19.22
CA ALA A 51 18.71 -17.46 17.77
C ALA A 51 17.28 -17.33 17.24
N PHE A 52 16.36 -18.11 17.82
CA PHE A 52 14.93 -18.03 17.49
C PHE A 52 14.32 -16.67 17.86
N ASN A 53 14.58 -16.17 19.07
CA ASN A 53 14.07 -14.88 19.50
C ASN A 53 14.58 -13.73 18.62
N LEU A 54 15.87 -13.76 18.24
CA LEU A 54 16.44 -12.77 17.33
C LEU A 54 15.82 -12.83 15.94
N LEU A 55 15.57 -14.04 15.42
CA LEU A 55 14.87 -14.22 14.15
C LEU A 55 13.45 -13.65 14.22
N MET A 56 12.74 -13.91 15.31
CA MET A 56 11.38 -13.41 15.53
C MET A 56 11.32 -11.89 15.65
N GLU A 57 12.28 -11.26 16.33
CA GLU A 57 12.36 -9.81 16.44
C GLU A 57 12.63 -9.15 15.08
N ARG A 58 13.58 -9.69 14.32
CA ARG A 58 13.88 -9.21 12.96
C ARG A 58 12.68 -9.37 12.04
N TRP A 59 11.98 -10.49 12.17
CA TRP A 59 10.78 -10.78 11.41
C TRP A 59 9.63 -9.81 11.71
N ASP A 60 9.35 -9.55 12.98
CA ASP A 60 8.32 -8.59 13.39
C ASP A 60 8.67 -7.17 12.87
N THR A 61 9.96 -6.82 12.86
CA THR A 61 10.47 -5.57 12.27
C THR A 61 10.24 -5.50 10.76
N ASP A 62 10.63 -6.54 10.03
CA ASP A 62 10.46 -6.60 8.57
C ASP A 62 8.97 -6.55 8.17
N ALA A 63 8.09 -7.22 8.94
CA ALA A 63 6.65 -7.18 8.75
C ALA A 63 6.03 -5.79 9.00
N SER A 64 6.53 -5.06 10.00
CA SER A 64 6.11 -3.69 10.29
C SER A 64 6.53 -2.74 9.17
N ASN A 65 7.80 -2.81 8.75
CA ASN A 65 8.33 -1.99 7.65
C ASN A 65 7.59 -2.23 6.35
N LEU A 66 7.27 -3.49 6.05
CA LEU A 66 6.46 -3.83 4.89
C LEU A 66 5.08 -3.16 4.98
N ASN A 67 4.37 -3.30 6.10
CA ASN A 67 3.06 -2.66 6.29
C ASN A 67 3.10 -1.14 6.12
N GLU A 68 4.09 -0.46 6.70
CA GLU A 68 4.24 0.99 6.56
C GLU A 68 4.49 1.40 5.12
N ALA A 69 5.39 0.71 4.41
CA ALA A 69 5.67 1.00 3.00
C ALA A 69 4.40 0.88 2.15
N LEU A 70 3.56 -0.12 2.43
CA LEU A 70 2.35 -0.38 1.67
C LEU A 70 1.22 0.60 1.99
N ASN A 71 1.08 0.99 3.27
CA ASN A 71 0.17 2.07 3.66
C ASN A 71 0.59 3.38 3.00
N SER A 72 1.90 3.69 2.98
CA SER A 72 2.44 4.87 2.30
C SER A 72 2.15 4.86 0.80
N ILE A 73 2.31 3.71 0.13
CA ILE A 73 1.93 3.55 -1.28
C ILE A 73 0.42 3.78 -1.47
N GLY A 74 -0.41 3.19 -0.60
CA GLY A 74 -1.86 3.37 -0.65
C GLY A 74 -2.29 4.84 -0.47
N GLU A 75 -1.66 5.57 0.44
CA GLU A 75 -1.90 7.00 0.66
C GLU A 75 -1.42 7.85 -0.51
N GLN A 76 -0.25 7.58 -1.07
CA GLN A 76 0.27 8.29 -2.25
C GLN A 76 -0.65 8.13 -3.47
N ILE A 77 -1.22 6.93 -3.65
CA ILE A 77 -2.13 6.64 -4.76
C ILE A 77 -3.48 7.34 -4.54
N ARG A 78 -4.00 7.35 -3.30
CA ARG A 78 -5.22 8.08 -2.94
C ARG A 78 -5.05 9.58 -3.10
N GLY A 79 -3.92 10.13 -2.63
CA GLY A 79 -3.58 11.55 -2.72
C GLY A 79 -3.39 12.03 -4.16
N SER A 80 -2.76 11.21 -5.01
CA SER A 80 -2.64 11.50 -6.44
C SER A 80 -4.01 11.53 -7.12
N GLY A 81 -4.89 10.58 -6.81
CA GLY A 81 -6.26 10.55 -7.36
C GLY A 81 -7.14 11.73 -6.92
N THR A 82 -7.04 12.17 -5.67
CA THR A 82 -7.79 13.33 -5.18
C THR A 82 -7.28 14.65 -5.75
N THR A 83 -5.96 14.82 -5.84
CA THR A 83 -5.36 15.98 -6.50
C THR A 83 -5.79 16.06 -7.96
N TYR A 84 -5.90 14.91 -8.62
CA TYR A 84 -6.33 14.83 -10.02
C TYR A 84 -7.81 15.20 -10.20
N ALA A 85 -8.71 14.64 -9.38
CA ALA A 85 -10.13 14.99 -9.40
C ALA A 85 -10.35 16.49 -9.16
N GLN A 86 -9.60 17.09 -8.24
CA GLN A 86 -9.65 18.53 -7.97
C GLN A 86 -9.11 19.38 -9.12
N ALA A 87 -8.08 18.90 -9.84
CA ALA A 87 -7.53 19.62 -10.99
C ALA A 87 -8.54 19.66 -12.15
N ASP A 88 -9.17 18.51 -12.47
CA ASP A 88 -10.16 18.40 -13.54
C ASP A 88 -11.42 19.22 -13.24
N GLU A 89 -11.87 19.23 -11.98
CA GLU A 89 -13.01 20.03 -11.54
C GLU A 89 -12.71 21.54 -11.59
N ASN A 90 -11.49 21.96 -11.21
CA ASN A 90 -11.06 23.36 -11.36
C ASN A 90 -10.96 23.80 -12.82
N GLU A 91 -10.48 22.93 -13.71
CA GLU A 91 -10.37 23.22 -15.14
C GLU A 91 -11.77 23.43 -15.73
N ASN A 92 -12.71 22.51 -15.47
CA ASN A 92 -14.11 22.63 -15.90
C ASN A 92 -14.79 23.89 -15.36
N GLN A 93 -14.56 24.25 -14.09
CA GLN A 93 -15.07 25.50 -13.52
C GLN A 93 -14.44 26.74 -14.15
N THR A 94 -13.21 26.66 -14.64
CA THR A 94 -12.54 27.76 -15.33
C THR A 94 -13.09 27.91 -16.74
N TYR A 95 -13.29 26.79 -17.46
CA TYR A 95 -13.95 26.78 -18.76
C TYR A 95 -15.38 27.33 -18.69
N SER A 96 -16.18 26.95 -17.69
CA SER A 96 -17.54 27.49 -17.55
C SER A 96 -17.56 28.99 -17.27
N ARG A 97 -16.60 29.50 -16.50
CA ARG A 97 -16.43 30.94 -16.24
C ARG A 97 -16.04 31.70 -17.50
N ILE A 98 -15.10 31.16 -18.29
CA ILE A 98 -14.68 31.77 -19.55
C ILE A 98 -15.82 31.75 -20.58
N SER A 99 -16.54 30.63 -20.71
CA SER A 99 -17.67 30.55 -21.65
C SER A 99 -18.83 31.48 -21.26
N GLN A 100 -19.08 31.66 -19.97
CA GLN A 100 -20.05 32.65 -19.48
C GLN A 100 -19.61 34.10 -19.73
N ALA A 101 -18.30 34.38 -19.67
CA ALA A 101 -17.74 35.70 -19.93
C ALA A 101 -17.69 36.05 -21.43
N LEU A 102 -17.59 35.06 -22.31
CA LEU A 102 -17.58 35.22 -23.77
C LEU A 102 -18.98 35.08 -24.41
N GLY A 103 -19.97 34.64 -23.63
CA GLY A 103 -21.36 34.43 -24.05
C GLY A 103 -22.31 35.60 -23.77
N ASN A 104 -21.78 36.74 -23.32
CA ASN A 104 -22.44 38.06 -23.31
C ASN A 104 -21.66 39.03 -24.21
#